data_AF-A0A1D7XZP4-F1
#
_entry.id   AF-A0A1D7XZP4-F1
#
_cell.length_a   1.000
_cell.length_b   1.000
_cell.length_c   1.000
_cell.angle_alpha   90.00
_cell.angle_beta   90.00
_cell.angle_gamma   90.00
#
_symmetry.space_group_name_H-M   'P 1'
#
loop_
_entity.id
_entity.type
_entity.pdbx_description
1 polymer ?
#
loop_
_entity_poly.entity_id
_entity_poly.type
_entity_poly.pdbx_seq_one_letter_code
_entity_poly.pdbx_strand_id
1 'polypeptide(L)'
;MNWIDILNDSDEWSGMRVDGNEDIFPKFQLESGINCRFKLYNQKQAILWGTFGSEYWGVWVLNNKMDWELSDMPVSPINAPNVEKSKKSMYYKYWARFFTKELSSEKSGFLSKGLWTITIGSSLENKTENASEFINNSDTVFDRENPRWVEWDFGRGGSLIALKEKPRTDNGRVKWFRKLLRENSCPPVLIWYLSCIDGYVVLDGHCRLMAFQLESSPVKFLILNSVREEEETKDPKIQKNILLSLEKRQSHPIKPKMNVEEVNRLLISAFDTRPYYRPITNAKARRDYEKKWTKEVRELGLTKNIESNKIEDMIKRIEY
;
A
#
# COMPACT_ATOMS: atom_id res chain seq x y z
N MET A 1 -1.31 -22.91 4.49
CA MET A 1 -1.64 -21.52 4.12
C MET A 1 -2.52 -21.55 2.88
N ASN A 2 -3.71 -20.97 2.96
CA ASN A 2 -4.68 -20.94 1.87
C ASN A 2 -4.63 -19.58 1.16
N TRP A 3 -4.66 -19.58 -0.16
CA TRP A 3 -4.82 -18.36 -0.95
C TRP A 3 -5.79 -18.60 -2.10
N ILE A 4 -6.49 -17.54 -2.50
CA ILE A 4 -7.46 -17.57 -3.59
C ILE A 4 -7.08 -16.46 -4.57
N ASP A 5 -6.98 -16.79 -5.86
CA ASP A 5 -6.71 -15.79 -6.89
C ASP A 5 -7.93 -14.85 -7.02
N ILE A 6 -7.67 -13.55 -7.15
CA ILE A 6 -8.67 -12.52 -7.45
C ILE A 6 -8.53 -12.19 -8.94
N LEU A 7 -9.65 -12.27 -9.66
CA LEU A 7 -9.75 -11.90 -11.05
C LEU A 7 -10.53 -10.59 -11.18
N ASN A 8 -10.19 -9.77 -12.18
CA ASN A 8 -10.99 -8.59 -12.54
C ASN A 8 -12.20 -8.99 -13.41
N ASP A 9 -12.96 -7.99 -13.87
CA ASP A 9 -14.15 -8.19 -14.71
C ASP A 9 -13.84 -8.72 -16.12
N SER A 10 -12.56 -8.76 -16.51
CA SER A 10 -12.06 -9.32 -17.77
C SER A 10 -11.44 -10.71 -17.59
N ASP A 11 -11.68 -11.37 -16.45
CA ASP A 11 -11.10 -12.67 -16.06
C ASP A 11 -9.55 -12.68 -16.00
N GLU A 12 -8.94 -11.50 -15.92
CA GLU A 12 -7.49 -11.37 -15.76
C GLU A 12 -7.11 -11.34 -14.28
N TRP A 13 -5.95 -11.92 -13.95
CA TRP A 13 -5.44 -11.92 -12.58
C TRP A 13 -5.13 -10.49 -12.12
N SER A 14 -5.78 -10.04 -11.05
CA SER A 14 -5.63 -8.70 -10.46
C SER A 14 -5.03 -8.73 -9.05
N GLY A 15 -5.07 -9.90 -8.40
CA GLY A 15 -4.48 -10.07 -7.09
C GLY A 15 -4.73 -11.45 -6.51
N MET A 16 -4.52 -11.57 -5.20
CA MET A 16 -4.89 -12.76 -4.46
C MET A 16 -5.27 -12.43 -3.03
N ARG A 17 -6.21 -13.19 -2.51
CA ARG A 17 -6.67 -13.19 -1.12
C ARG A 17 -5.89 -14.24 -0.33
N VAL A 18 -5.59 -13.93 0.91
CA VAL A 18 -4.80 -14.78 1.80
C VAL A 18 -5.43 -14.77 3.19
N ASP A 19 -5.65 -15.96 3.74
CA ASP A 19 -6.05 -16.10 5.14
C ASP A 19 -4.80 -15.95 6.04
N GLY A 20 -4.85 -14.97 6.94
CA GLY A 20 -3.81 -14.75 7.94
C GLY A 20 -3.75 -15.90 8.96
N ASN A 21 -2.59 -16.13 9.55
CA ASN A 21 -2.41 -17.19 10.52
C ASN A 21 -2.80 -16.70 11.93
N GLU A 22 -3.73 -17.40 12.59
CA GLU A 22 -4.18 -17.07 13.93
C GLU A 22 -3.10 -17.24 15.00
N ASP A 23 -2.15 -18.15 14.78
CA ASP A 23 -1.08 -18.48 15.73
C ASP A 23 0.14 -17.55 15.62
N ILE A 24 0.15 -16.66 14.62
CA ILE A 24 1.27 -15.74 14.39
C ILE A 24 1.07 -14.45 15.17
N PHE A 25 2.01 -14.15 16.07
CA PHE A 25 2.07 -12.86 16.74
C PHE A 25 2.63 -11.78 15.81
N PRO A 26 1.95 -10.64 15.63
CA PRO A 26 2.38 -9.60 14.70
C PRO A 26 3.70 -8.97 15.12
N LYS A 27 4.72 -9.04 14.26
CA LYS A 27 6.00 -8.34 14.48
C LYS A 27 5.92 -6.87 14.15
N PHE A 28 5.14 -6.51 13.14
CA PHE A 28 4.84 -5.15 12.77
C PHE A 28 3.45 -4.82 13.29
N GLN A 29 3.36 -3.83 14.17
CA GLN A 29 2.12 -3.46 14.82
C GLN A 29 1.97 -1.94 14.84
N LEU A 30 0.79 -1.48 14.45
CA LEU A 30 0.38 -0.13 14.78
C LEU A 30 -0.08 -0.07 16.22
N GLU A 31 0.39 0.94 16.93
CA GLU A 31 -0.12 1.33 18.23
C GLU A 31 -0.83 2.66 18.08
N SER A 32 -1.91 2.84 18.83
CA SER A 32 -2.67 4.08 18.85
C SER A 32 -3.07 4.43 20.28
N GLY A 33 -3.39 5.69 20.50
CA GLY A 33 -3.87 6.19 21.77
C GLY A 33 -4.71 7.46 21.60
N ILE A 34 -4.80 8.23 22.67
CA ILE A 34 -5.50 9.51 22.68
C ILE A 34 -4.78 10.55 21.79
N ASN A 35 -5.49 11.66 21.53
CA ASN A 35 -5.00 12.81 20.76
C ASN A 35 -4.61 12.48 19.32
N CYS A 36 -5.32 11.54 18.69
CA CYS A 36 -5.15 11.19 17.28
C CYS A 36 -3.69 10.84 16.96
N ARG A 37 -3.01 10.10 17.84
CA ARG A 37 -1.61 9.70 17.67
C ARG A 37 -1.51 8.22 17.42
N PHE A 38 -0.62 7.85 16.52
CA PHE A 38 -0.27 6.46 16.25
C PHE A 38 1.22 6.32 16.02
N LYS A 39 1.69 5.07 16.06
CA LYS A 39 3.04 4.71 15.64
C LYS A 39 3.09 3.30 15.10
N LEU A 40 3.91 3.07 14.10
CA LEU A 40 4.27 1.76 13.60
C LEU A 40 5.52 1.28 14.33
N TYR A 41 5.47 0.06 14.88
CA TYR A 41 6.50 -0.54 15.71
C TYR A 41 6.83 -1.95 15.23
N ASN A 42 8.12 -2.35 15.22
CA ASN A 42 8.55 -3.70 14.80
C ASN A 42 9.06 -4.59 15.95
N GLN A 43 8.45 -4.50 17.13
CA GLN A 43 8.87 -5.18 18.38
C GLN A 43 10.21 -4.74 18.99
N LYS A 44 11.11 -4.12 18.22
CA LYS A 44 12.38 -3.58 18.72
C LYS A 44 12.37 -2.06 18.82
N GLN A 45 11.83 -1.40 17.80
CA GLN A 45 11.89 0.06 17.69
C GLN A 45 10.68 0.61 16.95
N ALA A 46 10.38 1.87 17.23
CA ALA A 46 9.39 2.60 16.46
C ALA A 46 9.98 2.97 15.09
N ILE A 47 9.20 2.70 14.05
CA ILE A 47 9.58 2.93 12.65
C ILE A 47 9.03 4.27 12.18
N LEU A 48 7.79 4.57 12.56
CA LEU A 48 7.06 5.72 12.07
C LEU A 48 6.09 6.18 13.16
N TRP A 49 5.97 7.49 13.35
CA TRP A 49 4.97 8.12 14.20
C TRP A 49 4.07 8.96 13.32
N GLY A 50 2.82 9.10 13.72
CA GLY A 50 1.97 10.09 13.10
C GLY A 50 0.91 10.63 14.02
N THR A 51 0.40 11.78 13.63
CA THR A 51 -0.72 12.44 14.30
C THR A 51 -1.57 13.22 13.32
N PHE A 52 -2.88 13.09 13.47
CA PHE A 52 -3.83 13.75 12.59
C PHE A 52 -3.82 15.25 12.87
N GLY A 53 -3.99 16.07 11.84
CA GLY A 53 -4.18 17.51 12.03
C GLY A 53 -5.44 17.85 12.84
N SER A 54 -5.57 19.11 13.23
CA SER A 54 -6.72 19.60 14.00
C SER A 54 -8.04 19.57 13.22
N GLU A 55 -7.98 19.82 11.92
CA GLU A 55 -9.12 19.90 10.98
C GLU A 55 -9.31 18.60 10.18
N TYR A 56 -8.45 17.60 10.38
CA TYR A 56 -8.54 16.27 9.76
C TYR A 56 -8.38 16.25 8.23
N TRP A 57 -7.71 17.25 7.65
CA TRP A 57 -7.35 17.26 6.23
C TRP A 57 -6.13 16.40 5.87
N GLY A 58 -5.48 15.83 6.88
CA GLY A 58 -4.30 15.03 6.69
C GLY A 58 -3.66 14.58 7.99
N VAL A 59 -2.42 14.13 7.85
CA VAL A 59 -1.66 13.53 8.93
C VAL A 59 -0.19 13.94 8.86
N TRP A 60 0.36 14.30 10.01
CA TRP A 60 1.79 14.39 10.18
C TRP A 60 2.41 13.01 10.27
N VAL A 61 3.50 12.82 9.55
CA VAL A 61 4.30 11.60 9.59
C VAL A 61 5.74 11.94 9.91
N LEU A 62 6.24 11.40 11.01
CA LEU A 62 7.67 11.36 11.33
C LEU A 62 8.17 9.93 11.11
N ASN A 63 9.15 9.77 10.25
CA ASN A 63 9.73 8.47 9.94
C ASN A 63 11.11 8.36 10.56
N ASN A 64 11.40 7.24 11.21
CA ASN A 64 12.71 7.01 11.81
C ASN A 64 13.83 6.94 10.75
N LYS A 65 13.49 6.56 9.51
CA LYS A 65 14.41 6.37 8.38
C LYS A 65 15.68 5.65 8.86
N MET A 66 15.55 4.36 9.17
CA MET A 66 16.70 3.55 9.58
C MET A 66 16.80 2.34 8.69
N ASP A 67 18.03 1.94 8.38
CA ASP A 67 18.26 0.64 7.77
C ASP A 67 17.95 -0.46 8.78
N TRP A 68 17.39 -1.56 8.28
CA TRP A 68 17.00 -2.68 9.11
C TRP A 68 18.02 -3.79 8.95
N GLU A 69 18.34 -4.45 10.06
CA GLU A 69 19.08 -5.69 10.03
C GLU A 69 18.30 -6.76 9.26
N LEU A 70 19.01 -7.73 8.68
CA LEU A 70 18.41 -8.82 7.90
C LEU A 70 17.42 -9.68 8.72
N SER A 71 17.59 -9.69 10.05
CA SER A 71 16.69 -10.36 10.99
C SER A 71 15.38 -9.61 11.19
N ASP A 72 15.36 -8.30 10.95
CA ASP A 72 14.21 -7.41 11.13
C ASP A 72 13.46 -7.14 9.82
N MET A 73 13.98 -7.59 8.69
CA MET A 73 13.29 -7.45 7.41
C MET A 73 12.13 -8.46 7.30
N PRO A 74 10.92 -8.00 6.90
CA PRO A 74 9.74 -8.85 6.75
C PRO A 74 9.83 -9.77 5.53
N VAL A 75 10.73 -9.46 4.59
CA VAL A 75 10.99 -10.21 3.37
C VAL A 75 12.49 -10.41 3.25
N SER A 76 12.93 -11.63 2.97
CA SER A 76 14.35 -11.92 2.77
C SER A 76 14.86 -11.29 1.47
N PRO A 77 16.16 -10.92 1.39
CA PRO A 77 16.70 -10.30 0.18
C PRO A 77 16.49 -11.16 -1.07
N ILE A 78 15.82 -10.58 -2.07
CA ILE A 78 15.62 -11.24 -3.36
C ILE A 78 16.98 -11.48 -4.03
N ASN A 79 17.24 -12.71 -4.47
CA ASN A 79 18.50 -13.13 -5.09
C ASN A 79 18.28 -13.62 -6.53
N ALA A 80 19.37 -13.95 -7.22
CA ALA A 80 19.30 -14.39 -8.62
C ALA A 80 18.42 -15.64 -8.84
N PRO A 81 18.49 -16.70 -7.99
CA PRO A 81 17.55 -17.82 -8.10
C PRO A 81 16.06 -17.44 -8.09
N ASN A 82 15.66 -16.47 -7.26
CA ASN A 82 14.27 -16.01 -7.21
C ASN A 82 13.87 -15.35 -8.55
N VAL A 83 14.76 -14.54 -9.12
CA VAL A 83 14.53 -13.85 -10.40
C VAL A 83 14.45 -14.85 -11.55
N GLU A 84 15.36 -15.82 -11.61
CA GLU A 84 15.35 -16.87 -12.65
C GLU A 84 14.08 -17.73 -12.61
N LYS A 85 13.56 -18.02 -11.41
CA LYS A 85 12.26 -18.68 -11.25
C LYS A 85 11.11 -17.80 -11.74
N SER A 86 11.15 -16.49 -11.48
CA SER A 86 10.08 -15.57 -11.91
C SER A 86 9.95 -15.47 -13.44
N LYS A 87 11.05 -15.61 -14.18
CA LYS A 87 11.08 -15.51 -15.65
C LYS A 87 10.24 -16.60 -16.35
N LYS A 88 9.94 -17.70 -15.65
CA LYS A 88 9.17 -18.85 -16.17
C LYS A 88 7.71 -18.83 -15.71
N SER A 89 7.21 -17.70 -15.22
CA SER A 89 5.89 -17.61 -14.59
C SER A 89 5.22 -16.30 -14.95
N MET A 90 3.90 -16.23 -14.73
CA MET A 90 3.18 -14.96 -14.82
C MET A 90 3.71 -13.99 -13.74
N TYR A 91 4.26 -12.86 -14.18
CA TYR A 91 5.11 -11.97 -13.38
C TYR A 91 4.49 -11.59 -12.02
N TYR A 92 3.32 -10.92 -12.01
CA TYR A 92 2.72 -10.45 -10.77
C TYR A 92 2.27 -11.60 -9.86
N LYS A 93 1.68 -12.65 -10.46
CA LYS A 93 1.23 -13.84 -9.74
C LYS A 93 2.38 -14.59 -9.05
N TYR A 94 3.55 -14.68 -9.70
CA TYR A 94 4.75 -15.26 -9.09
C TYR A 94 5.19 -14.44 -7.88
N TRP A 95 5.34 -13.13 -8.05
CA TRP A 95 5.85 -12.26 -6.99
C TRP A 95 4.88 -12.10 -5.82
N ALA A 96 3.57 -12.09 -6.08
CA ALA A 96 2.55 -12.10 -5.03
C ALA A 96 2.70 -13.37 -4.17
N ARG A 97 2.77 -14.55 -4.79
CA ARG A 97 3.00 -15.82 -4.08
C ARG A 97 4.34 -15.86 -3.35
N PHE A 98 5.40 -15.27 -3.92
CA PHE A 98 6.70 -15.14 -3.26
C PHE A 98 6.58 -14.32 -1.97
N PHE A 99 6.03 -13.10 -2.05
CA PHE A 99 5.90 -12.23 -0.87
C PHE A 99 4.98 -12.83 0.18
N THR A 100 3.86 -13.44 -0.21
CA THR A 100 2.96 -14.11 0.73
C THR A 100 3.64 -15.24 1.49
N LYS A 101 4.47 -16.05 0.81
CA LYS A 101 5.26 -17.07 1.51
C LYS A 101 6.23 -16.43 2.52
N GLU A 102 6.98 -15.41 2.11
CA GLU A 102 7.92 -14.71 3.00
C GLU A 102 7.21 -14.08 4.22
N LEU A 103 6.08 -13.40 3.99
CA LEU A 103 5.31 -12.69 5.02
C LEU A 103 4.53 -13.62 5.97
N SER A 104 4.22 -14.84 5.50
CA SER A 104 3.58 -15.89 6.31
C SER A 104 4.54 -16.66 7.20
N SER A 105 5.84 -16.51 6.98
CA SER A 105 6.83 -17.18 7.82
C SER A 105 6.76 -16.65 9.25
N GLU A 106 7.00 -17.53 10.23
CA GLU A 106 7.14 -17.13 11.65
C GLU A 106 8.21 -16.06 11.84
N LYS A 107 9.25 -16.07 10.98
CA LYS A 107 10.29 -15.05 10.95
C LYS A 107 9.69 -13.67 10.68
N SER A 108 8.82 -13.54 9.69
CA SER A 108 8.22 -12.25 9.32
C SER A 108 7.14 -11.85 10.32
N GLY A 109 6.28 -12.81 10.68
CA GLY A 109 5.16 -12.58 11.58
C GLY A 109 4.25 -11.44 11.13
N PHE A 110 4.08 -11.23 9.82
CA PHE A 110 3.38 -10.07 9.27
C PHE A 110 1.91 -10.36 8.98
N LEU A 111 1.63 -11.50 8.33
CA LEU A 111 0.25 -11.94 8.02
C LEU A 111 -0.39 -12.63 9.24
N SER A 112 -0.57 -11.86 10.32
CA SER A 112 -1.30 -12.29 11.51
C SER A 112 -2.80 -12.44 11.25
N LYS A 113 -3.57 -12.89 12.25
CA LYS A 113 -5.03 -13.06 12.22
C LYS A 113 -5.77 -11.99 11.41
N GLY A 114 -6.66 -12.46 10.53
CA GLY A 114 -7.50 -11.64 9.66
C GLY A 114 -7.35 -12.02 8.20
N LEU A 115 -8.06 -11.31 7.34
CA LEU A 115 -7.99 -11.50 5.90
C LEU A 115 -7.02 -10.47 5.29
N TRP A 116 -6.25 -10.91 4.30
CA TRP A 116 -5.29 -10.08 3.61
C TRP A 116 -5.45 -10.20 2.10
N THR A 117 -5.07 -9.16 1.37
CA THR A 117 -4.93 -9.22 -0.09
C THR A 117 -3.56 -8.73 -0.53
N ILE A 118 -3.06 -9.31 -1.61
CA ILE A 118 -1.97 -8.75 -2.40
C ILE A 118 -2.49 -8.46 -3.81
N THR A 119 -2.57 -7.19 -4.17
CA THR A 119 -3.12 -6.71 -5.45
C THR A 119 -2.07 -5.94 -6.26
N ILE A 120 -2.33 -5.74 -7.55
CA ILE A 120 -1.47 -4.93 -8.41
C ILE A 120 -1.69 -3.45 -8.11
N GLY A 121 -0.61 -2.70 -7.92
CA GLY A 121 -0.61 -1.24 -7.84
C GLY A 121 0.00 -0.60 -9.07
N SER A 122 -0.44 0.60 -9.42
CA SER A 122 0.16 1.40 -10.50
C SER A 122 0.26 2.87 -10.11
N SER A 123 1.17 3.62 -10.73
CA SER A 123 1.15 5.07 -10.61
C SER A 123 0.07 5.67 -11.52
N LEU A 124 -0.42 6.87 -11.19
CA LEU A 124 -1.49 7.51 -11.94
C LEU A 124 -1.10 7.76 -13.42
N GLU A 125 0.18 8.04 -13.67
CA GLU A 125 0.74 8.30 -14.99
C GLU A 125 0.96 7.03 -15.83
N ASN A 126 1.19 5.90 -15.17
CA ASN A 126 1.49 4.62 -15.83
C ASN A 126 0.50 3.55 -15.36
N LYS A 127 -0.76 3.72 -15.77
CA LYS A 127 -1.85 2.83 -15.39
C LYS A 127 -1.62 1.44 -15.94
N THR A 128 -1.68 0.45 -15.07
CA THR A 128 -1.79 -0.96 -15.47
C THR A 128 -3.28 -1.31 -15.52
N GLU A 129 -3.75 -1.95 -16.58
CA GLU A 129 -5.18 -2.27 -16.77
C GLU A 129 -5.77 -3.07 -15.59
N ASN A 130 -4.94 -3.90 -14.93
CA ASN A 130 -5.35 -4.76 -13.82
C ASN A 130 -4.99 -4.20 -12.43
N ALA A 131 -4.57 -2.94 -12.35
CA ALA A 131 -4.26 -2.32 -11.07
C ALA A 131 -5.52 -2.03 -10.26
N SER A 132 -5.50 -2.39 -8.98
CA SER A 132 -6.62 -2.15 -8.06
C SER A 132 -6.55 -0.76 -7.43
N GLU A 133 -5.35 -0.20 -7.27
CA GLU A 133 -5.18 1.10 -6.61
C GLU A 133 -4.08 1.94 -7.27
N PHE A 134 -4.19 3.26 -7.11
CA PHE A 134 -3.26 4.24 -7.66
C PHE A 134 -2.33 4.79 -6.57
N ILE A 135 -1.05 4.85 -6.91
CA ILE A 135 0.00 5.30 -6.01
C ILE A 135 0.48 6.66 -6.49
N ASN A 136 0.41 7.63 -5.59
CA ASN A 136 0.81 8.99 -5.87
C ASN A 136 2.26 9.23 -5.44
N ASN A 137 2.95 10.07 -6.20
CA ASN A 137 4.27 10.59 -5.87
C ASN A 137 5.37 9.52 -5.70
N SER A 138 5.38 8.49 -6.54
CA SER A 138 6.41 7.44 -6.52
C SER A 138 7.82 7.96 -6.77
N ASP A 139 7.96 9.10 -7.43
CA ASP A 139 9.26 9.59 -7.93
C ASP A 139 10.00 10.45 -6.91
N THR A 140 9.30 11.01 -5.93
CA THR A 140 9.85 11.89 -4.89
C THR A 140 9.89 11.25 -3.50
N VAL A 141 9.62 9.94 -3.40
CA VAL A 141 9.44 9.22 -2.13
C VAL A 141 10.59 9.44 -1.13
N PHE A 142 11.83 9.47 -1.61
CA PHE A 142 13.02 9.60 -0.75
C PHE A 142 13.38 11.05 -0.40
N ASP A 143 12.95 12.01 -1.21
CA ASP A 143 13.36 13.42 -1.11
C ASP A 143 12.36 14.26 -0.31
N ARG A 144 11.33 13.64 0.25
CA ARG A 144 10.37 14.33 1.13
C ARG A 144 10.97 14.64 2.49
N GLU A 145 10.51 15.77 3.03
CA GLU A 145 10.82 16.24 4.38
C GLU A 145 10.48 15.20 5.46
N ASN A 146 11.03 15.41 6.65
CA ASN A 146 10.80 14.58 7.82
C ASN A 146 10.87 15.43 9.09
N PRO A 147 9.78 15.59 9.87
CA PRO A 147 8.43 15.08 9.60
C PRO A 147 7.82 15.74 8.35
N ARG A 148 6.78 15.12 7.80
CA ARG A 148 6.03 15.65 6.64
C ARG A 148 4.53 15.61 6.89
N TRP A 149 3.84 16.59 6.32
CA TRP A 149 2.39 16.56 6.19
C TRP A 149 2.00 15.66 5.01
N VAL A 150 1.05 14.77 5.23
CA VAL A 150 0.40 13.95 4.20
C VAL A 150 -1.05 14.39 4.12
N GLU A 151 -1.37 15.11 3.06
CA GLU A 151 -2.68 15.68 2.81
C GLU A 151 -3.62 14.67 2.14
N TRP A 152 -4.90 14.71 2.50
CA TRP A 152 -5.97 13.82 1.99
C TRP A 152 -6.93 14.50 1.03
N ASP A 153 -6.51 15.63 0.45
CA ASP A 153 -7.35 16.46 -0.41
C ASP A 153 -7.94 15.67 -1.61
N PHE A 154 -9.02 16.19 -2.20
CA PHE A 154 -9.86 15.49 -3.19
C PHE A 154 -9.06 14.86 -4.35
N GLY A 155 -8.69 13.58 -4.21
CA GLY A 155 -7.97 12.80 -5.21
C GLY A 155 -6.46 12.60 -4.96
N ARG A 156 -5.92 13.07 -3.82
CA ARG A 156 -4.50 12.91 -3.42
C ARG A 156 -4.26 11.85 -2.33
N GLY A 157 -5.21 10.96 -2.08
CA GLY A 157 -4.98 9.70 -1.34
C GLY A 157 -3.91 8.83 -2.02
N GLY A 158 -3.25 7.95 -1.28
CA GLY A 158 -2.24 7.02 -1.84
C GLY A 158 -0.80 7.53 -1.81
N SER A 159 -0.45 8.44 -0.90
CA SER A 159 0.94 8.89 -0.70
C SER A 159 1.86 7.75 -0.28
N LEU A 160 3.04 7.64 -0.90
CA LEU A 160 4.02 6.59 -0.60
C LEU A 160 5.11 7.07 0.38
N ILE A 161 5.42 6.26 1.39
CA ILE A 161 6.40 6.56 2.45
C ILE A 161 7.51 5.50 2.44
N ALA A 162 8.77 5.87 2.20
CA ALA A 162 9.89 4.94 2.32
C ALA A 162 10.28 4.74 3.79
N LEU A 163 10.07 3.54 4.35
CA LEU A 163 10.41 3.24 5.75
C LEU A 163 11.92 3.22 6.08
N LYS A 164 12.78 3.13 5.07
CA LYS A 164 14.25 3.09 5.20
C LYS A 164 14.87 4.32 4.56
N GLU A 165 16.14 4.54 4.86
CA GLU A 165 16.92 5.61 4.25
C GLU A 165 17.01 5.47 2.73
N LYS A 166 17.29 6.60 2.06
CA LYS A 166 17.52 6.62 0.62
C LYS A 166 18.72 5.74 0.26
N PRO A 167 18.55 4.68 -0.56
CA PRO A 167 19.68 3.88 -0.98
C PRO A 167 20.69 4.71 -1.77
N ARG A 168 21.99 4.53 -1.48
CA ARG A 168 23.04 5.15 -2.30
C ARG A 168 22.96 4.68 -3.75
N THR A 169 23.15 5.61 -4.68
CA THR A 169 23.12 5.34 -6.14
C THR A 169 24.19 4.35 -6.59
N ASP A 170 25.32 4.30 -5.88
CA ASP A 170 26.46 3.42 -6.17
C ASP A 170 26.37 2.04 -5.52
N ASN A 171 25.35 1.79 -4.69
CA ASN A 171 25.11 0.53 -4.00
C ASN A 171 25.00 -0.64 -4.99
N GLY A 172 25.69 -1.75 -4.71
CA GLY A 172 25.70 -2.94 -5.57
C GLY A 172 24.31 -3.53 -5.83
N ARG A 173 23.40 -3.47 -4.85
CA ARG A 173 22.00 -3.90 -5.01
C ARG A 173 21.22 -2.99 -5.96
N VAL A 174 21.40 -1.67 -5.88
CA VAL A 174 20.78 -0.72 -6.81
C VAL A 174 21.29 -0.98 -8.23
N LYS A 175 22.62 -1.12 -8.42
CA LYS A 175 23.22 -1.46 -9.72
C LYS A 175 22.68 -2.78 -10.29
N TRP A 176 22.55 -3.80 -9.45
CA TRP A 176 21.99 -5.09 -9.85
C TRP A 176 20.53 -4.97 -10.28
N PHE A 177 19.68 -4.26 -9.54
CA PHE A 177 18.29 -4.04 -9.94
C PHE A 177 18.15 -3.19 -11.21
N ARG A 178 19.00 -2.19 -11.42
CA ARG A 178 19.08 -1.43 -12.68
C ARG A 178 19.39 -2.35 -13.87
N LYS A 179 20.29 -3.32 -13.70
CA LYS A 179 20.54 -4.35 -14.72
C LYS A 179 19.29 -5.18 -14.99
N LEU A 180 18.61 -5.67 -13.94
CA LEU A 180 17.38 -6.45 -14.10
C LEU A 180 16.23 -5.67 -14.75
N LEU A 181 16.17 -4.35 -14.56
CA LEU A 181 15.20 -3.48 -15.23
C LEU A 181 15.40 -3.47 -16.74
N ARG A 182 16.65 -3.27 -17.19
CA ARG A 182 17.01 -3.37 -18.62
C ARG A 182 16.71 -4.74 -19.22
N GLU A 183 16.75 -5.79 -18.41
CA GLU A 183 16.40 -7.16 -18.80
C GLU A 183 14.91 -7.51 -18.60
N ASN A 184 14.05 -6.54 -18.26
CA ASN A 184 12.62 -6.73 -17.98
C ASN A 184 12.30 -7.81 -16.93
N SER A 185 13.20 -8.04 -15.98
CA SER A 185 13.10 -9.09 -14.96
C SER A 185 13.19 -8.57 -13.52
N CYS A 186 13.25 -7.25 -13.34
CA CYS A 186 13.27 -6.66 -12.00
C CYS A 186 11.97 -6.98 -11.22
N PRO A 187 12.05 -7.45 -9.97
CA PRO A 187 10.88 -7.71 -9.13
C PRO A 187 10.08 -6.43 -8.79
N PRO A 188 8.79 -6.55 -8.44
CA PRO A 188 7.99 -5.40 -8.04
C PRO A 188 8.38 -4.91 -6.64
N VAL A 189 8.04 -3.66 -6.33
CA VAL A 189 8.15 -3.07 -4.99
C VAL A 189 6.92 -3.50 -4.18
N LEU A 190 7.14 -4.00 -2.96
CA LEU A 190 6.06 -4.38 -2.06
C LEU A 190 5.75 -3.20 -1.15
N ILE A 191 4.52 -2.73 -1.20
CA ILE A 191 4.03 -1.64 -0.37
C ILE A 191 2.87 -2.13 0.50
N TRP A 192 2.68 -1.50 1.65
CA TRP A 192 1.62 -1.83 2.61
C TRP A 192 0.74 -0.62 2.82
N TYR A 193 -0.56 -0.78 2.58
CA TYR A 193 -1.54 0.27 2.82
C TYR A 193 -1.81 0.43 4.32
N LEU A 194 -1.88 1.68 4.75
CA LEU A 194 -2.22 2.08 6.10
C LEU A 194 -3.34 3.12 6.05
N SER A 195 -4.52 2.76 6.54
CA SER A 195 -5.69 3.65 6.51
C SER A 195 -5.52 4.89 7.39
N CYS A 196 -4.65 4.84 8.40
CA CYS A 196 -4.35 5.99 9.26
C CYS A 196 -3.52 7.08 8.57
N ILE A 197 -3.00 6.82 7.37
CA ILE A 197 -2.34 7.82 6.53
C ILE A 197 -2.98 7.95 5.15
N ASP A 198 -4.07 7.24 4.89
CA ASP A 198 -4.69 7.09 3.56
C ASP A 198 -3.63 6.91 2.46
N GLY A 199 -2.72 5.96 2.67
CA GLY A 199 -1.51 5.86 1.88
C GLY A 199 -0.71 4.61 2.17
N TYR A 200 0.48 4.54 1.58
CA TYR A 200 1.29 3.33 1.56
C TYR A 200 2.66 3.54 2.19
N VAL A 201 3.18 2.50 2.81
CA VAL A 201 4.56 2.43 3.25
C VAL A 201 5.32 1.40 2.42
N VAL A 202 6.54 1.71 1.99
CA VAL A 202 7.42 0.76 1.29
C VAL A 202 7.91 -0.27 2.30
N LEU A 203 7.41 -1.50 2.17
CA LEU A 203 7.75 -2.60 3.07
C LEU A 203 9.01 -3.34 2.61
N ASP A 204 9.11 -3.63 1.31
CA ASP A 204 10.30 -4.18 0.66
C ASP A 204 10.52 -3.57 -0.72
N GLY A 205 11.79 -3.41 -1.09
CA GLY A 205 12.17 -2.94 -2.42
C GLY A 205 12.67 -1.50 -2.49
N HIS A 206 13.16 -0.89 -1.41
CA HIS A 206 13.75 0.48 -1.46
C HIS A 206 14.85 0.60 -2.52
N CYS A 207 15.76 -0.38 -2.63
CA CYS A 207 16.77 -0.41 -3.70
C CYS A 207 16.16 -0.60 -5.10
N ARG A 208 15.04 -1.33 -5.20
CA ARG A 208 14.31 -1.52 -6.48
C ARG A 208 13.63 -0.22 -6.90
N LEU A 209 12.95 0.45 -5.96
CA LEU A 209 12.34 1.76 -6.17
C LEU A 209 13.38 2.79 -6.63
N MET A 210 14.54 2.86 -5.98
CA MET A 210 15.64 3.71 -6.40
C MET A 210 16.14 3.35 -7.81
N ALA A 211 16.22 2.06 -8.15
CA ALA A 211 16.59 1.61 -9.48
C ALA A 211 15.55 2.03 -10.55
N PHE A 212 14.25 1.90 -10.27
CA PHE A 212 13.19 2.36 -11.16
C PHE A 212 13.28 3.87 -11.42
N GLN A 213 13.47 4.67 -10.35
CA GLN A 213 13.65 6.12 -10.45
C GLN A 213 14.87 6.50 -11.30
N LEU A 214 16.01 5.82 -11.10
CA LEU A 214 17.25 6.08 -11.86
C LEU A 214 17.18 5.64 -13.34
N GLU A 215 16.34 4.65 -13.66
CA GLU A 215 16.10 4.21 -15.05
C GLU A 215 14.89 4.91 -15.68
N SER A 216 14.27 5.88 -14.99
CA SER A 216 13.03 6.55 -15.40
C SER A 216 11.96 5.56 -15.89
N SER A 217 11.90 4.39 -15.26
CA SER A 217 11.05 3.28 -15.65
C SER A 217 9.82 3.24 -14.74
N PRO A 218 8.62 2.94 -15.26
CA PRO A 218 7.41 2.82 -14.44
C PRO A 218 7.59 1.80 -13.32
N VAL A 219 7.33 2.22 -12.09
CA VAL A 219 7.48 1.35 -10.92
C VAL A 219 6.38 0.29 -10.92
N LYS A 220 6.77 -0.97 -10.82
CA LYS A 220 5.83 -2.09 -10.67
C LYS A 220 5.56 -2.33 -9.19
N PHE A 221 4.31 -2.20 -8.75
CA PHE A 221 3.94 -2.38 -7.35
C PHE A 221 3.09 -3.62 -7.10
N LEU A 222 3.28 -4.20 -5.92
CA LEU A 222 2.32 -5.09 -5.27
C LEU A 222 1.90 -4.45 -3.94
N ILE A 223 0.59 -4.37 -3.73
CA ILE A 223 -0.02 -3.71 -2.57
C ILE A 223 -0.50 -4.77 -1.61
N LEU A 224 -0.01 -4.73 -0.38
CA LEU A 224 -0.49 -5.53 0.72
C LEU A 224 -1.55 -4.76 1.50
N ASN A 225 -2.72 -5.37 1.69
CA ASN A 225 -3.81 -4.84 2.47
C ASN A 225 -4.25 -5.86 3.53
N SER A 226 -4.51 -5.41 4.76
CA SER A 226 -5.44 -6.14 5.62
C SER A 226 -6.84 -5.72 5.20
N VAL A 227 -7.77 -6.66 5.09
CA VAL A 227 -9.10 -6.40 4.55
C VAL A 227 -10.19 -6.98 5.43
N ARG A 228 -11.40 -6.43 5.28
CA ARG A 228 -12.64 -7.09 5.65
C ARG A 228 -13.41 -7.39 4.38
N GLU A 229 -14.00 -8.57 4.34
CA GLU A 229 -14.97 -8.91 3.31
C GLU A 229 -16.28 -8.22 3.68
N GLU A 230 -16.75 -7.32 2.82
CA GLU A 230 -18.06 -6.67 2.96
C GLU A 230 -18.96 -7.16 1.83
N GLU A 231 -20.18 -7.56 2.19
CA GLU A 231 -21.21 -7.90 1.21
C GLU A 231 -21.64 -6.64 0.47
N GLU A 232 -21.57 -6.67 -0.85
CA GLU A 232 -22.00 -5.56 -1.69
C GLU A 232 -23.52 -5.65 -1.90
N THR A 233 -24.27 -4.80 -1.19
CA THR A 233 -25.72 -4.68 -1.40
C THR A 233 -25.99 -3.55 -2.41
N LYS A 234 -26.46 -3.91 -3.60
CA LYS A 234 -26.82 -2.94 -4.64
C LYS A 234 -28.19 -2.33 -4.38
N ASP A 235 -28.34 -1.03 -4.66
CA ASP A 235 -29.62 -0.34 -4.58
C ASP A 235 -30.56 -0.83 -5.69
N PRO A 236 -31.71 -1.47 -5.36
CA PRO A 236 -32.67 -1.95 -6.35
C PRO A 236 -33.20 -0.84 -7.27
N LYS A 237 -33.23 0.41 -6.79
CA LYS A 237 -33.65 1.58 -7.58
C LYS A 237 -32.64 1.92 -8.66
N ILE A 238 -31.34 1.86 -8.36
CA ILE A 238 -30.27 2.08 -9.34
C ILE A 238 -30.32 0.98 -10.41
N GLN A 239 -30.45 -0.28 -10.00
CA GLN A 239 -30.60 -1.41 -10.93
C GLN A 239 -31.78 -1.23 -11.88
N LYS A 240 -32.95 -0.89 -11.34
CA LYS A 240 -34.16 -0.62 -12.14
C LYS A 240 -33.95 0.54 -13.11
N ASN A 241 -33.32 1.62 -12.67
CA ASN A 241 -33.06 2.78 -13.52
C ASN A 241 -32.09 2.46 -14.67
N ILE A 242 -31.07 1.63 -14.42
CA ILE A 242 -30.11 1.18 -15.44
C ILE A 242 -30.82 0.33 -16.49
N LEU A 243 -31.63 -0.66 -16.08
CA LEU A 243 -32.41 -1.50 -17.00
C LEU A 243 -33.38 -0.65 -17.85
N LEU A 244 -34.15 0.23 -17.21
CA LEU A 244 -35.07 1.14 -17.93
C LEU A 244 -34.31 2.06 -18.91
N SER A 245 -33.12 2.51 -18.55
CA SER A 245 -32.30 3.37 -19.43
C SER A 245 -31.75 2.61 -20.63
N LEU A 246 -31.35 1.34 -20.44
CA LEU A 246 -30.92 0.45 -21.52
C LEU A 246 -32.05 0.19 -22.51
N GLU A 247 -33.25 -0.17 -22.03
CA GLU A 247 -34.45 -0.37 -22.86
C GLU A 247 -34.84 0.88 -23.65
N LYS A 248 -34.88 2.04 -22.98
CA LYS A 248 -35.17 3.33 -23.62
C LYS A 248 -34.14 3.69 -24.69
N ARG A 249 -32.86 3.35 -24.48
CA ARG A 249 -31.79 3.65 -25.44
C ARG A 249 -31.83 2.71 -26.64
N GLN A 250 -32.19 1.44 -26.43
CA GLN A 250 -32.32 0.46 -27.51
C GLN A 250 -33.50 0.78 -28.45
N SER A 251 -34.59 1.31 -27.89
CA SER A 251 -35.80 1.71 -28.63
C SER A 251 -35.76 3.14 -29.18
N HIS A 252 -34.71 3.93 -28.87
CA HIS A 252 -34.65 5.33 -29.29
C HIS A 252 -34.28 5.46 -30.77
N PRO A 253 -35.01 6.24 -31.57
CA PRO A 253 -34.83 6.28 -33.03
C PRO A 253 -33.54 6.98 -33.48
N ILE A 254 -32.99 7.89 -32.66
CA ILE A 254 -31.89 8.79 -33.04
C ILE A 254 -30.63 8.57 -32.20
N LYS A 255 -30.75 8.09 -30.95
CA LYS A 255 -29.59 7.94 -30.07
C LYS A 255 -28.77 6.74 -30.51
N PRO A 256 -27.43 6.84 -30.50
CA PRO A 256 -26.58 5.70 -30.80
C PRO A 256 -26.83 4.58 -29.80
N LYS A 257 -26.93 3.36 -30.32
CA LYS A 257 -26.99 2.14 -29.53
C LYS A 257 -25.65 1.96 -28.83
N MET A 258 -25.69 1.49 -27.58
CA MET A 258 -24.48 1.06 -26.88
C MET A 258 -23.98 -0.24 -27.51
N ASN A 259 -22.66 -0.40 -27.56
CA ASN A 259 -22.06 -1.68 -27.93
C ASN A 259 -22.22 -2.71 -26.80
N VAL A 260 -21.92 -3.98 -27.09
CA VAL A 260 -22.12 -5.08 -26.13
C VAL A 260 -21.25 -4.88 -24.88
N GLU A 261 -20.02 -4.41 -25.06
CA GLU A 261 -19.06 -4.17 -23.98
C GLU A 261 -19.52 -3.06 -23.02
N GLU A 262 -20.12 -1.99 -23.54
CA GLU A 262 -20.72 -0.91 -22.76
C GLU A 262 -21.92 -1.40 -21.95
N VAL A 263 -22.79 -2.20 -22.57
CA VAL A 263 -23.93 -2.81 -21.88
C VAL A 263 -23.45 -3.74 -20.77
N ASN A 264 -22.48 -4.61 -21.06
CA ASN A 264 -21.91 -5.54 -20.09
C ASN A 264 -21.30 -4.80 -18.90
N ARG A 265 -20.50 -3.75 -19.12
CA ARG A 265 -19.93 -2.94 -18.03
C ARG A 265 -21.00 -2.31 -17.15
N LEU A 266 -22.09 -1.78 -17.73
CA LEU A 266 -23.19 -1.21 -16.96
C LEU A 266 -23.93 -2.27 -16.14
N LEU A 267 -24.17 -3.45 -16.72
CA LEU A 267 -24.84 -4.55 -16.03
C LEU A 267 -23.97 -5.12 -14.91
N ILE A 268 -22.68 -5.36 -15.16
CA ILE A 268 -21.73 -5.80 -14.12
C ILE A 268 -21.70 -4.75 -13.00
N SER A 269 -21.51 -3.47 -13.30
CA SER A 269 -21.49 -2.41 -12.28
C SER A 269 -22.77 -2.34 -11.43
N ALA A 270 -23.94 -2.61 -12.02
CA ALA A 270 -25.23 -2.55 -11.34
C ALA A 270 -25.60 -3.81 -10.56
N PHE A 271 -25.15 -4.99 -11.01
CA PHE A 271 -25.61 -6.29 -10.52
C PHE A 271 -24.52 -7.17 -9.91
N ASP A 272 -23.25 -6.78 -10.01
CA ASP A 272 -22.15 -7.51 -9.36
C ASP A 272 -22.26 -7.38 -7.84
N THR A 273 -22.66 -8.46 -7.19
CA THR A 273 -22.76 -8.59 -5.73
C THR A 273 -21.62 -9.40 -5.14
N ARG A 274 -20.53 -9.64 -5.90
CA ARG A 274 -19.34 -10.27 -5.32
C ARG A 274 -18.85 -9.44 -4.12
N PRO A 275 -18.45 -10.07 -3.01
CA PRO A 275 -17.97 -9.33 -1.86
C PRO A 275 -16.78 -8.44 -2.22
N TYR A 276 -16.79 -7.22 -1.71
CA TYR A 276 -15.67 -6.30 -1.84
C TYR A 276 -14.73 -6.45 -0.64
N TYR A 277 -13.42 -6.43 -0.92
CA TYR A 277 -12.39 -6.47 0.11
C TYR A 277 -12.02 -5.06 0.53
N ARG A 278 -12.69 -4.54 1.57
CA ARG A 278 -12.42 -3.21 2.10
C ARG A 278 -11.09 -3.19 2.85
N PRO A 279 -10.11 -2.37 2.44
CA PRO A 279 -8.88 -2.19 3.20
C PRO A 279 -9.17 -1.65 4.60
N ILE A 280 -8.55 -2.28 5.59
CA ILE A 280 -8.59 -1.87 6.99
C ILE A 280 -7.17 -1.82 7.56
N THR A 281 -7.05 -1.16 8.70
CA THR A 281 -5.80 -1.16 9.47
C THR A 281 -6.14 -1.35 10.94
N ASN A 282 -5.57 -2.38 11.55
CA ASN A 282 -5.76 -2.66 12.97
C ASN A 282 -4.62 -2.02 13.77
N ALA A 283 -4.97 -1.33 14.85
CA ALA A 283 -4.01 -0.77 15.80
C ALA A 283 -4.32 -1.27 17.21
N LYS A 284 -3.26 -1.43 18.02
CA LYS A 284 -3.39 -1.78 19.43
C LYS A 284 -3.46 -0.52 20.27
N ALA A 285 -4.55 -0.35 21.01
CA ALA A 285 -4.70 0.75 21.95
C ALA A 285 -3.72 0.60 23.13
N ARG A 286 -3.05 1.68 23.51
CA ARG A 286 -2.07 1.71 24.61
C ARG A 286 -2.46 2.73 25.68
N ARG A 287 -2.15 2.40 26.94
CA ARG A 287 -2.25 3.32 28.10
C ARG A 287 -1.04 4.24 28.14
N ASP A 288 -1.20 5.43 28.74
CA ASP A 288 -0.15 6.45 28.90
C ASP A 288 0.58 6.82 27.59
N TYR A 289 -0.11 6.61 26.47
CA TYR A 289 0.48 6.63 25.15
C TYR A 289 0.99 8.02 24.75
N GLU A 290 0.24 9.07 25.10
CA GLU A 290 0.59 10.45 24.75
C GLU A 290 1.96 10.86 25.28
N LYS A 291 2.21 10.69 26.59
CA LYS A 291 3.48 11.12 27.21
C LYS A 291 4.67 10.40 26.59
N LYS A 292 4.52 9.08 26.36
CA LYS A 292 5.55 8.26 25.72
C LYS A 292 5.77 8.67 24.27
N TRP A 293 4.70 8.85 23.50
CA TRP A 293 4.76 9.23 22.09
C TRP A 293 5.43 10.60 21.91
N THR A 294 5.04 11.61 22.70
CA THR A 294 5.62 12.96 22.61
C THR A 294 7.10 12.96 22.98
N LYS A 295 7.48 12.18 24.00
CA LYS A 295 8.88 12.00 24.37
C LYS A 295 9.70 11.37 23.23
N GLU A 296 9.23 10.25 22.67
CA GLU A 296 9.89 9.56 21.56
C GLU A 296 10.06 10.47 20.33
N VAL A 297 9.02 11.23 19.97
CA VAL A 297 9.04 12.15 18.82
C VAL A 297 10.06 13.29 19.02
N ARG A 298 10.13 13.88 20.22
CA ARG A 298 11.13 14.91 20.55
C ARG A 298 12.55 14.34 20.56
N GLU A 299 12.75 13.17 21.18
CA GLU A 299 14.04 12.49 21.23
C GLU A 299 14.55 12.16 19.83
N LEU A 300 13.68 11.67 18.94
CA LEU A 300 14.05 11.43 17.55
C LEU A 300 14.37 12.74 16.83
N GLY A 301 13.56 13.78 17.04
CA GLY A 301 13.80 15.12 16.49
C GLY A 301 15.20 15.64 16.83
N LEU A 302 15.59 15.55 18.10
CA LEU A 302 16.94 15.91 18.56
C LEU A 302 18.03 15.03 17.94
N THR A 303 17.84 13.70 17.95
CA THR A 303 18.83 12.73 17.45
C THR A 303 19.11 12.90 15.95
N LYS A 304 18.07 13.23 15.17
CA LYS A 304 18.16 13.41 13.72
C LYS A 304 18.37 14.89 13.32
N ASN A 305 18.58 15.78 14.29
CA ASN A 305 18.75 17.23 14.09
C ASN A 305 17.64 17.84 13.22
N ILE A 306 16.39 17.45 13.48
CA ILE A 306 15.20 17.99 12.84
C ILE A 306 14.83 19.32 13.52
N GLU A 307 14.41 20.30 12.73
CA GLU A 307 13.99 21.60 13.24
C GLU A 307 12.91 21.47 14.32
N SER A 308 13.14 22.12 15.47
CA SER A 308 12.28 21.96 16.64
C SER A 308 10.85 22.46 16.42
N ASN A 309 10.66 23.49 15.59
CA ASN A 309 9.33 23.97 15.21
C ASN A 309 8.53 22.84 14.54
N LYS A 310 9.05 22.21 13.48
CA LYS A 310 8.35 21.13 12.76
C LYS A 310 7.92 19.97 13.66
N ILE A 311 8.75 19.62 14.63
CA ILE A 311 8.43 18.60 15.63
C ILE A 311 7.29 19.07 16.55
N GLU A 312 7.35 20.31 17.03
CA GLU A 312 6.29 20.87 17.87
C GLU A 312 5.00 21.12 17.09
N ASP A 313 5.05 21.46 15.82
CA ASP A 313 3.89 21.64 14.93
C ASP A 313 3.16 20.32 14.74
N MET A 314 3.90 19.24 14.50
CA MET A 314 3.38 17.87 14.55
C MET A 314 2.74 17.57 15.92
N ILE A 315 3.43 17.81 17.04
CA ILE A 315 2.89 17.52 18.39
C ILE A 315 1.61 18.31 18.69
N LYS A 316 1.55 19.56 18.25
CA LYS A 316 0.41 20.50 18.40
C LYS A 316 -0.68 20.29 17.35
N ARG A 317 -0.44 19.45 16.34
CA ARG A 317 -1.37 19.14 15.24
C ARG A 317 -1.66 20.35 14.34
N ILE A 318 -0.68 21.23 14.15
CA ILE A 318 -0.78 22.41 13.29
C ILE A 318 -0.71 21.96 11.82
N GLU A 319 -1.65 22.40 10.99
CA GLU A 319 -1.73 22.07 9.56
C GLU A 319 -1.04 23.14 8.70
N TYR A 320 -0.60 22.77 7.49
CA TYR A 320 0.08 23.65 6.52
C TYR A 320 -0.51 23.57 5.14
#